data_AF-A0A6A5A3Q3-F1
#
_entry.id   AF-A0A6A5A3Q3-F1
#
_cell.length_a   1.000
_cell.length_b   1.000
_cell.length_c   1.000
_cell.angle_alpha   90.00
_cell.angle_beta   90.00
_cell.angle_gamma   90.00
#
_symmetry.space_group_name_H-M   'P 1'
#
loop_
_entity.id
_entity.type
_entity.pdbx_description
1 polymer ?
#
loop_
_entity_poly.entity_id
_entity_poly.type
_entity_poly.pdbx_seq_one_letter_code
_entity_poly.pdbx_strand_id
1 'polypeptide(L)'
;MVQTNLNQTPTASLASKSSMELFTAFNPATPLDVVVVGINKELRECDWTVKDIPKNLDKLGASLRVMHKEVLDKNAMRGVKATKATEKYEQYNISEGDYVLCSRVDNRYHPKPDRVKEVGEFSVVLEHLVTHEL
;
A
#
# COMPACT_ATOMS: atom_id res chain seq x y z
N MET A 1 15.47 -10.53 9.02
CA MET A 1 14.82 -9.96 10.24
C MET A 1 13.92 -8.77 9.91
N VAL A 2 14.33 -7.83 9.05
CA VAL A 2 13.49 -6.67 8.66
C VAL A 2 12.16 -7.07 8.01
N GLN A 3 12.18 -8.00 7.05
CA GLN A 3 10.96 -8.39 6.31
C GLN A 3 9.84 -8.94 7.20
N THR A 4 10.18 -9.80 8.17
CA THR A 4 9.21 -10.38 9.09
C THR A 4 8.51 -9.30 9.92
N ASN A 5 9.28 -8.32 10.42
CA ASN A 5 8.73 -7.19 11.16
C ASN A 5 7.79 -6.36 10.29
N LEU A 6 8.19 -6.05 9.05
CA LEU A 6 7.33 -5.33 8.11
C LEU A 6 6.02 -6.07 7.83
N ASN A 7 6.10 -7.39 7.59
CA ASN A 7 4.92 -8.19 7.27
C ASN A 7 3.94 -8.33 8.44
N GLN A 8 4.42 -8.25 9.68
CA GLN A 8 3.61 -8.37 10.91
C GLN A 8 3.16 -7.02 11.47
N THR A 9 3.70 -5.90 10.98
CA THR A 9 3.35 -4.57 11.49
C THR A 9 2.06 -4.07 10.83
N PRO A 10 1.03 -3.70 11.63
CA PRO A 10 -0.16 -3.05 11.09
C PRO A 10 0.16 -1.68 10.52
N THR A 11 -0.40 -1.36 9.36
CA THR A 11 -0.15 -0.08 8.69
C THR A 11 -1.44 0.64 8.33
N ALA A 12 -1.39 1.97 8.36
CA ALA A 12 -2.56 2.77 7.98
C ALA A 12 -2.99 2.47 6.53
N SER A 13 -2.04 2.35 5.59
CA SER A 13 -2.30 1.99 4.18
C SER A 13 -3.14 0.71 4.04
N LEU A 14 -3.00 -0.24 4.97
CA LEU A 14 -3.73 -1.50 5.01
C LEU A 14 -4.87 -1.49 6.03
N ALA A 15 -5.55 -0.35 6.19
CA ALA A 15 -6.70 -0.22 7.09
C ALA A 15 -6.39 -0.56 8.58
N SER A 16 -5.13 -0.37 9.01
CA SER A 16 -4.63 -0.78 10.32
C SER A 16 -4.52 -2.30 10.50
N LYS A 17 -4.36 -3.05 9.41
CA LYS A 17 -4.01 -4.48 9.39
C LYS A 17 -2.57 -4.68 8.94
N SER A 18 -2.01 -5.85 9.23
CA SER A 18 -0.68 -6.25 8.74
C SER A 18 -0.78 -6.99 7.40
N SER A 19 0.29 -7.03 6.61
CA SER A 19 0.31 -7.82 5.37
C SER A 19 0.07 -9.31 5.67
N MET A 20 0.70 -9.84 6.72
CA MET A 20 0.53 -11.22 7.14
C MET A 20 -0.93 -11.56 7.45
N GLU A 21 -1.65 -10.67 8.13
CA GLU A 21 -3.06 -10.83 8.45
C GLU A 21 -3.93 -10.84 7.19
N LEU A 22 -3.65 -9.96 6.23
CA LEU A 22 -4.39 -9.92 4.96
C LEU A 22 -4.14 -11.15 4.08
N PHE A 23 -2.98 -11.80 4.19
CA PHE A 23 -2.66 -13.00 3.41
C PHE A 23 -3.15 -14.28 4.07
N THR A 24 -3.10 -14.35 5.39
CA THR A 24 -3.29 -15.60 6.13
C THR A 24 -4.53 -15.63 7.02
N ALA A 25 -5.19 -14.48 7.20
CA ALA A 25 -6.25 -14.25 8.18
C ALA A 25 -5.86 -14.54 9.64
N PHE A 26 -4.57 -14.71 9.93
CA PHE A 26 -4.08 -14.84 11.28
C PHE A 26 -3.70 -13.48 11.85
N ASN A 27 -3.92 -13.32 13.14
CA ASN A 27 -3.43 -12.15 13.86
C ASN A 27 -1.90 -12.08 13.75
N PRO A 28 -1.32 -10.89 13.57
CA PRO A 28 0.12 -10.72 13.53
C PRO A 28 0.73 -11.20 14.85
N ALA A 29 1.79 -12.00 14.76
CA ALA A 29 2.55 -12.37 15.94
C ALA A 29 3.44 -11.20 16.34
N THR A 30 3.42 -10.84 17.62
CA THR A 30 4.35 -9.87 18.19
C THR A 30 5.57 -10.61 18.76
N PRO A 31 6.75 -9.98 18.82
CA PRO A 31 7.89 -10.56 19.54
C PRO A 31 7.56 -10.91 21.00
N LEU A 32 6.65 -10.18 21.63
CA LEU A 32 6.16 -10.48 22.98
C LEU A 32 5.29 -11.74 23.03
N ASP A 33 4.58 -12.11 21.96
CA ASP A 33 3.86 -13.39 21.89
C ASP A 33 4.83 -14.57 21.97
N VAL A 34 6.02 -14.47 21.35
CA VAL A 34 7.02 -15.53 21.40
C VAL A 34 7.61 -15.71 22.80
N VAL A 35 7.78 -14.60 23.54
CA VAL A 35 8.44 -14.61 24.86
C VAL A 35 7.45 -14.83 26.01
N VAL A 36 6.21 -14.35 25.90
CA VAL A 36 5.21 -14.35 26.98
C VAL A 36 4.09 -15.38 26.77
N VAL A 37 3.70 -15.68 25.52
CA VAL A 37 2.50 -16.48 25.21
C VAL A 37 2.77 -17.99 25.16
N GLY A 38 3.93 -18.45 25.64
CA GLY A 38 4.17 -19.87 25.90
C GLY A 38 3.23 -20.52 26.93
N ILE A 39 2.32 -19.75 27.58
CA ILE A 39 1.56 -20.24 28.75
C ILE A 39 0.02 -20.17 28.58
N ASN A 40 -0.57 -19.33 27.72
CA ASN A 40 -2.04 -19.12 27.72
C ASN A 40 -2.68 -18.83 26.34
N LYS A 41 -2.26 -19.50 25.26
CA LYS A 41 -3.09 -19.51 24.03
C LYS A 41 -4.04 -20.69 24.12
N GLU A 42 -5.34 -20.42 24.28
CA GLU A 42 -6.37 -21.43 24.10
C GLU A 42 -6.19 -22.05 22.71
N LEU A 43 -5.79 -23.32 22.70
CA LEU A 43 -5.73 -24.10 21.48
C LEU A 43 -7.17 -24.24 20.98
N ARG A 44 -7.48 -23.54 19.90
CA ARG A 44 -8.78 -23.66 19.27
C ARG A 44 -8.82 -25.03 18.60
N GLU A 45 -9.67 -25.92 19.10
CA GLU A 45 -9.91 -27.21 18.48
C GLU A 45 -10.57 -26.97 17.12
N CYS A 46 -9.82 -27.24 16.04
CA CYS A 46 -10.36 -27.21 14.70
C CYS A 46 -10.81 -28.62 14.35
N ASP A 47 -12.12 -28.78 14.10
CA ASP A 47 -12.65 -30.05 13.62
C ASP A 47 -12.16 -30.26 12.18
N TRP A 48 -11.15 -31.13 12.03
CA TRP A 48 -10.50 -31.46 10.76
C TRP A 48 -11.12 -32.68 10.08
N THR A 49 -12.35 -33.05 10.44
CA THR A 49 -13.11 -34.02 9.64
C THR A 49 -13.11 -33.59 8.18
N VAL A 50 -12.67 -34.48 7.29
CA VAL A 50 -12.48 -34.22 5.84
C VAL A 50 -13.71 -33.58 5.18
N LYS A 51 -14.90 -33.85 5.73
CA LYS A 51 -16.19 -33.30 5.28
C LYS A 51 -16.36 -31.80 5.55
N ASP A 52 -15.72 -31.26 6.59
CA ASP A 52 -15.89 -29.87 7.03
C ASP A 52 -14.79 -28.93 6.48
N ILE A 53 -13.70 -29.49 5.94
CA ILE A 53 -12.60 -28.72 5.33
C ILE A 53 -13.11 -27.73 4.27
N PRO A 54 -13.94 -28.13 3.28
CA PRO A 54 -14.40 -27.18 2.24
C PRO A 54 -15.20 -26.02 2.84
N LYS A 55 -16.10 -26.32 3.77
CA LYS A 55 -16.94 -25.33 4.47
C LYS A 55 -16.09 -24.35 5.28
N ASN A 56 -15.04 -24.83 5.92
CA ASN A 56 -14.12 -23.98 6.69
C ASN A 56 -13.27 -23.09 5.77
N LEU A 57 -12.83 -23.61 4.61
CA LEU A 57 -12.14 -22.82 3.59
C LEU A 57 -13.05 -21.75 2.97
N ASP A 58 -14.31 -22.05 2.71
CA ASP A 58 -15.28 -21.07 2.22
C ASP A 58 -15.50 -19.94 3.22
N LYS A 59 -15.63 -20.26 4.51
CA LYS A 59 -15.73 -19.26 5.59
C LYS A 59 -14.47 -18.40 5.66
N LEU A 60 -13.29 -19.00 5.59
CA LEU A 60 -12.01 -18.29 5.59
C LEU A 60 -11.90 -17.36 4.37
N GLY A 61 -12.24 -17.85 3.18
CA GLY A 61 -12.25 -17.07 1.94
C GLY A 61 -13.23 -15.90 2.01
N ALA A 62 -14.43 -16.12 2.57
CA ALA A 62 -15.40 -15.05 2.79
C ALA A 62 -14.86 -13.98 3.76
N SER A 63 -14.23 -14.40 4.86
CA SER A 63 -13.61 -13.49 5.83
C SER A 63 -12.48 -12.66 5.20
N LEU A 64 -11.59 -13.29 4.43
CA LEU A 64 -10.51 -12.60 3.69
C LEU A 64 -11.06 -11.58 2.71
N ARG A 65 -12.10 -11.92 1.94
CA ARG A 65 -12.75 -11.00 0.99
C ARG A 65 -13.31 -9.76 1.69
N VAL A 66 -13.91 -9.93 2.87
CA VAL A 66 -14.40 -8.79 3.68
C VAL A 66 -13.23 -7.90 4.11
N MET A 67 -12.13 -8.48 4.60
CA MET A 67 -10.95 -7.70 4.99
C MET A 67 -10.33 -6.95 3.80
N HIS A 68 -10.19 -7.59 2.64
CA HIS A 68 -9.67 -6.96 1.43
C HIS A 68 -10.58 -5.82 0.96
N LYS A 69 -11.89 -6.02 1.00
CA LYS A 69 -12.86 -4.99 0.66
C LYS A 69 -12.71 -3.75 1.56
N GLU A 70 -12.55 -3.94 2.87
CA GLU A 70 -12.36 -2.82 3.80
C GLU A 70 -11.09 -2.00 3.47
N VAL A 71 -10.00 -2.67 3.08
CA VAL A 71 -8.77 -2.00 2.65
C VAL A 71 -8.99 -1.18 1.39
N LEU A 72 -9.66 -1.78 0.38
CA LEU A 72 -9.99 -1.10 -0.86
C LEU A 72 -10.89 0.13 -0.62
N ASP A 73 -11.93 -0.01 0.21
CA ASP A 73 -12.86 1.07 0.54
C ASP A 73 -12.12 2.23 1.24
N LYS A 74 -11.26 1.95 2.22
CA LYS A 74 -10.45 2.97 2.90
C LYS A 74 -9.46 3.66 1.96
N ASN A 75 -8.87 2.92 1.03
CA ASN A 75 -7.95 3.50 0.05
C ASN A 75 -8.70 4.34 -0.99
N ALA A 76 -9.88 3.93 -1.43
CA ALA A 76 -10.75 4.74 -2.27
C ALA A 76 -11.15 6.05 -1.59
N MET A 77 -11.56 6.00 -0.31
CA MET A 77 -11.86 7.21 0.47
C MET A 77 -10.66 8.16 0.59
N ARG A 78 -9.44 7.62 0.75
CA ARG A 78 -8.21 8.43 0.76
C ARG A 78 -7.95 9.07 -0.59
N GLY A 79 -8.16 8.34 -1.68
CA GLY A 79 -8.10 8.86 -3.04
C GLY A 79 -9.06 10.05 -3.22
N VAL A 80 -10.32 9.88 -2.84
CA VAL A 80 -11.33 10.96 -2.90
C VAL A 80 -10.96 12.15 -2.02
N LYS A 81 -10.37 11.93 -0.84
CA LYS A 81 -9.91 13.03 0.01
C LYS A 81 -8.72 13.77 -0.61
N ALA A 82 -7.81 13.05 -1.25
CA ALA A 82 -6.67 13.64 -1.95
C ALA A 82 -7.14 14.46 -3.15
N THR A 83 -8.07 13.93 -3.97
CA THR A 83 -8.64 14.68 -5.09
C THR A 83 -9.36 15.95 -4.63
N LYS A 84 -10.16 15.86 -3.55
CA LYS A 84 -10.78 17.02 -2.89
C LYS A 84 -9.78 18.07 -2.42
N ALA A 85 -8.67 17.64 -1.84
CA ALA A 85 -7.62 18.58 -1.41
C ALA A 85 -7.00 19.33 -2.61
N THR A 86 -7.01 18.71 -3.79
CA THR A 86 -6.51 19.28 -5.04
C THR A 86 -7.58 19.93 -5.92
N GLU A 87 -8.86 19.95 -5.53
CA GLU A 87 -9.98 20.50 -6.33
C GLU A 87 -9.80 21.97 -6.72
N LYS A 88 -9.02 22.73 -5.93
CA LYS A 88 -8.73 24.14 -6.21
C LYS A 88 -7.74 24.34 -7.36
N TYR A 89 -7.07 23.28 -7.81
CA TYR A 89 -6.11 23.33 -8.89
C TYR A 89 -6.71 22.67 -10.12
N GLU A 90 -6.45 23.24 -11.30
CA GLU A 90 -6.77 22.57 -12.54
C GLU A 90 -5.96 21.28 -12.63
N GLN A 91 -6.66 20.15 -12.74
CA GLN A 91 -6.01 18.88 -13.00
C GLN A 91 -5.50 18.89 -14.44
N TYR A 92 -4.18 18.83 -14.58
CA TYR A 92 -3.53 18.74 -15.88
C TYR A 92 -2.99 17.32 -16.07
N ASN A 93 -3.44 16.66 -17.13
CA ASN A 93 -2.87 15.37 -17.54
C ASN A 93 -1.58 15.64 -18.30
N ILE A 94 -0.52 14.93 -17.94
CA ILE A 94 0.79 15.04 -18.56
C ILE A 94 0.90 14.00 -19.67
N SER A 95 1.35 14.43 -20.84
CA SER A 95 1.61 13.58 -22.01
C SER A 95 3.11 13.57 -22.35
N GLU A 96 3.54 12.54 -23.07
CA GLU A 96 4.89 12.50 -23.63
C GLU A 96 5.13 13.72 -24.53
N GLY A 97 6.28 14.38 -24.33
CA GLY A 97 6.65 15.61 -25.03
C GLY A 97 6.25 16.91 -24.31
N ASP A 98 5.41 16.87 -23.26
CA ASP A 98 5.06 18.05 -22.49
C ASP A 98 6.29 18.62 -21.75
N TYR A 99 6.31 19.94 -21.57
CA TYR A 99 7.35 20.63 -20.81
C TYR A 99 6.85 20.90 -19.39
N VAL A 100 7.62 20.46 -18.40
CA VAL A 100 7.27 20.59 -16.97
C VAL A 100 8.41 21.27 -16.20
N LEU A 101 8.04 21.87 -15.07
CA LEU A 101 9.00 22.46 -14.13
C LEU A 101 8.98 21.63 -12.85
N CYS A 102 10.12 21.05 -12.48
CA CYS A 102 10.26 20.41 -11.17
C CYS A 102 10.21 21.47 -10.05
N SER A 103 9.56 21.12 -8.95
CA SER A 103 9.42 22.04 -7.81
C SER A 103 10.80 22.42 -7.23
N ARG A 104 10.90 23.60 -6.62
CA ARG A 104 12.13 24.05 -5.94
C ARG A 104 12.52 23.18 -4.74
N VAL A 105 11.60 22.34 -4.24
CA VAL A 105 11.89 21.40 -3.15
C VAL A 105 12.73 20.23 -3.67
N ASP A 106 12.53 19.86 -4.93
CA ASP A 106 13.22 18.74 -5.58
C ASP A 106 14.57 19.16 -6.19
N ASN A 107 14.75 20.44 -6.51
CA ASN A 107 16.00 20.97 -7.06
C ASN A 107 16.48 22.22 -6.30
N ARG A 108 17.64 22.11 -5.62
CA ARG A 108 18.24 23.21 -4.83
C ARG A 108 18.73 24.38 -5.68
N TYR A 109 18.79 24.21 -7.00
CA TYR A 109 19.13 25.25 -7.96
C TYR A 109 17.91 25.56 -8.84
N HIS A 110 17.84 26.80 -9.34
CA HIS A 110 16.73 27.38 -10.11
C HIS A 110 15.94 26.35 -10.94
N PRO A 111 14.59 26.38 -10.93
CA PRO A 111 13.79 25.39 -11.62
C PRO A 111 14.17 25.37 -13.11
N LYS A 112 14.69 24.23 -13.56
CA LYS A 112 15.08 24.00 -14.95
C LYS A 112 13.89 23.39 -15.69
N PRO A 113 13.68 23.75 -16.97
CA PRO A 113 12.66 23.10 -17.77
C PRO A 113 13.08 21.67 -18.10
N ASP A 114 12.18 20.73 -17.85
CA ASP A 114 12.33 19.32 -18.20
C ASP A 114 11.26 18.95 -19.23
N ARG A 115 11.59 17.99 -20.11
CA ARG A 115 10.63 17.42 -21.06
C ARG A 115 10.21 16.03 -20.60
N VAL A 116 8.93 15.75 -20.71
CA VAL A 116 8.38 14.41 -20.43
C VAL A 116 8.82 13.45 -21.51
N LYS A 117 9.60 12.44 -21.12
CA LYS A 117 10.11 11.42 -22.03
C LYS A 117 9.18 10.21 -22.11
N GLU A 118 8.62 9.80 -20.97
CA GLU A 118 7.76 8.62 -20.86
C GLU A 118 6.77 8.80 -19.70
N VAL A 119 5.52 8.37 -19.90
CA VAL A 119 4.47 8.37 -18.87
C VAL A 119 4.10 6.94 -18.50
N GLY A 120 4.42 6.52 -17.28
CA GLY A 120 4.01 5.25 -16.69
C GLY A 120 2.76 5.38 -15.81
N GLU A 121 2.23 4.25 -15.34
CA GLU A 121 0.97 4.20 -14.57
C GLU A 121 0.97 5.08 -13.31
N PHE A 122 2.12 5.20 -12.63
CA PHE A 122 2.29 6.01 -11.41
C PHE A 122 3.57 6.85 -11.40
N SER A 123 4.24 7.00 -12.55
CA SER A 123 5.54 7.65 -12.63
C SER A 123 5.74 8.32 -13.97
N VAL A 124 6.50 9.41 -14.00
CA VAL A 124 6.86 10.14 -15.22
C VAL A 124 8.38 10.20 -15.32
N VAL A 125 8.93 9.85 -16.47
CA VAL A 125 10.38 9.98 -16.75
C VAL A 125 10.61 11.31 -17.41
N LEU A 126 11.51 12.12 -16.84
CA LEU A 126 11.83 13.46 -17.31
C LEU A 126 13.23 13.51 -17.91
N GLU A 127 13.37 14.21 -19.03
CA GLU A 127 14.62 14.54 -19.68
C GLU A 127 14.96 16.01 -19.41
N HIS A 128 16.12 16.25 -18.80
CA HIS A 128 16.58 17.60 -18.48
C HIS A 128 17.08 18.29 -19.75
N LEU A 129 16.53 19.46 -20.06
CA LEU A 129 16.85 20.19 -21.28
C LEU A 129 18.08 21.09 -21.15
N VAL A 130 18.54 21.33 -19.91
CA VAL A 130 19.72 22.16 -19.62
C VAL A 130 20.80 21.32 -18.94
N THR A 131 21.56 20.60 -19.75
CA THR A 131 22.92 20.15 -19.42
C THR A 131 23.85 21.34 -19.68
N HIS A 132 24.52 21.86 -18.65
CA HIS A 132 25.59 22.82 -18.84
C HIS A 132 26.72 22.15 -19.63
N GLU A 133 26.78 22.41 -20.93
CA GLU A 133 28.02 22.50 -21.68
C GLU A 133 28.07 23.88 -22.31
N LEU A 134 28.62 24.84 -21.56
CA LEU A 134 29.38 26.02 -21.99
C LEU A 134 29.94 26.71 -20.74
#